data_AF-A0A2K5YNY3-F1
#
_entry.id   AF-A0A2K5YNY3-F1
#
_cell.length_a   1.000
_cell.length_b   1.000
_cell.length_c   1.000
_cell.angle_alpha   90.00
_cell.angle_beta   90.00
_cell.angle_gamma   90.00
#
_symmetry.space_group_name_H-M   'P 1'
#
loop_
_entity.id
_entity.type
_entity.pdbx_description
1 polymer ?
#
loop_
_entity_poly.entity_id
_entity_poly.type
_entity_poly.pdbx_seq_one_letter_code
_entity_poly.pdbx_strand_id
1 'polypeptide(L)'
;QSQALAQSIKDPGPTRTFTVVPRAAESTEIPPYVMKCPSNGLCSRLPADCIDCTTNFSCIYGKPVTFDCAVKPSVTCVDQDFKSQKNFIINMTCRFCWQLPETDYECTNSTSCMTVSCPRQRYPANCTVRDHVHCLGNRTFPKMLYCNWTGGYKWSTALALSLQVQVGVHVQLTVGLP
;
A
#
# COMPACT_ATOMS: atom_id res chain seq x y z
N GLN A 1 98.86 -25.62 4.03
CA GLN A 1 98.07 -26.71 4.65
C GLN A 1 96.98 -27.10 3.67
N SER A 2 96.74 -28.40 3.59
CA SER A 2 96.03 -29.13 2.55
C SER A 2 94.49 -29.11 2.71
N GLN A 3 93.80 -29.54 1.65
CA GLN A 3 92.35 -29.80 1.39
C GLN A 3 91.54 -30.38 2.58
N ALA A 4 90.19 -30.40 2.66
CA ALA A 4 89.10 -30.77 1.73
C ALA A 4 87.71 -30.37 2.37
N LEU A 5 86.65 -29.91 1.67
CA LEU A 5 85.60 -30.56 0.82
C LEU A 5 84.30 -31.01 1.56
N ALA A 6 83.21 -30.28 1.27
CA ALA A 6 81.76 -30.57 1.20
C ALA A 6 80.96 -31.29 2.32
N GLN A 7 79.73 -30.79 2.61
CA GLN A 7 78.45 -31.45 2.26
C GLN A 7 77.20 -30.56 2.55
N SER A 8 76.13 -30.86 1.83
CA SER A 8 74.89 -30.09 1.59
C SER A 8 73.68 -30.80 2.18
N ILE A 9 72.73 -30.10 2.86
CA ILE A 9 71.37 -30.62 3.12
C ILE A 9 70.30 -29.49 3.13
N LYS A 10 69.58 -29.41 2.00
CA LYS A 10 68.13 -29.17 1.75
C LYS A 10 67.28 -28.37 2.77
N ASP A 11 66.78 -27.22 2.33
CA ASP A 11 65.78 -26.36 2.99
C ASP A 11 64.33 -26.80 2.65
N PRO A 12 63.41 -26.98 3.64
CA PRO A 12 62.00 -27.17 3.38
C PRO A 12 61.26 -25.82 3.32
N GLY A 13 60.66 -25.53 2.15
CA GLY A 13 60.01 -24.26 1.84
C GLY A 13 58.75 -23.92 2.67
N PRO A 14 58.27 -22.66 2.60
CA PRO A 14 57.24 -22.15 3.49
C PRO A 14 55.82 -22.46 3.00
N THR A 15 55.02 -23.05 3.89
CA THR A 15 53.58 -23.29 3.75
C THR A 15 52.82 -21.96 3.63
N ARG A 16 52.17 -21.72 2.49
CA ARG A 16 51.25 -20.58 2.28
C ARG A 16 49.88 -20.91 2.87
N THR A 17 49.53 -20.26 3.97
CA THR A 17 48.17 -20.22 4.51
C THR A 17 47.33 -19.23 3.71
N PHE A 18 46.27 -19.72 3.07
CA PHE A 18 45.27 -18.88 2.38
C PHE A 18 44.13 -18.58 3.35
N THR A 19 44.06 -17.35 3.86
CA THR A 19 42.90 -16.85 4.59
C THR A 19 41.78 -16.56 3.59
N VAL A 20 40.77 -17.44 3.55
CA VAL A 20 39.53 -17.19 2.81
C VAL A 20 38.71 -16.19 3.61
N VAL A 21 38.68 -14.94 3.16
CA VAL A 21 37.72 -13.94 3.65
C VAL A 21 36.33 -14.36 3.16
N PRO A 22 35.33 -14.56 4.04
CA PRO A 22 33.97 -14.84 3.60
C PRO A 22 33.47 -13.62 2.81
N ARG A 23 33.15 -13.81 1.53
CA ARG A 23 32.35 -12.85 0.77
C ARG A 23 31.03 -12.67 1.52
N ALA A 24 30.70 -11.41 1.81
CA ALA A 24 29.39 -11.03 2.30
C ALA A 24 28.32 -11.69 1.40
N ALA A 25 27.41 -12.45 2.02
CA ALA A 25 26.25 -12.98 1.33
C ALA A 25 25.44 -11.78 0.82
N GLU A 26 25.51 -11.53 -0.48
CA GLU A 26 24.62 -10.63 -1.17
C GLU A 26 23.24 -11.29 -1.12
N SER A 27 22.39 -10.77 -0.22
CA SER A 27 21.05 -11.29 0.01
C SER A 27 20.27 -11.26 -1.31
N THR A 28 20.08 -12.42 -1.91
CA THR A 28 19.25 -12.61 -3.10
C THR A 28 17.77 -12.71 -2.70
N GLU A 29 17.31 -11.87 -1.78
CA GLU A 29 15.88 -11.77 -1.48
C GLU A 29 15.27 -10.77 -2.45
N ILE A 30 14.51 -11.29 -3.42
CA ILE A 30 13.69 -10.49 -4.31
C ILE A 30 12.66 -9.76 -3.43
N PRO A 31 12.66 -8.42 -3.39
CA PRO A 31 11.76 -7.69 -2.52
C PRO A 31 10.28 -7.95 -2.88
N PRO A 32 9.36 -7.98 -1.90
CA PRO A 32 7.96 -8.31 -2.12
C PRO A 32 7.21 -7.34 -3.05
N TYR A 33 7.76 -6.15 -3.32
CA TYR A 33 7.19 -5.21 -4.30
C TYR A 33 7.34 -5.70 -5.75
N VAL A 34 8.38 -6.48 -6.07
CA VAL A 34 8.70 -6.90 -7.44
C VAL A 34 7.58 -7.73 -8.04
N MET A 35 6.92 -8.57 -7.23
CA MET A 35 5.82 -9.43 -7.68
C MET A 35 4.55 -8.65 -8.07
N LYS A 36 4.42 -7.40 -7.63
CA LYS A 36 3.28 -6.52 -7.95
C LYS A 36 3.55 -5.61 -9.15
N CYS A 37 4.79 -5.60 -9.64
CA CYS A 37 5.22 -4.71 -10.70
C CYS A 37 5.13 -5.40 -12.06
N PRO A 38 4.40 -4.84 -13.03
CA PRO A 38 4.36 -5.40 -14.37
C PRO A 38 5.73 -5.27 -15.03
N SER A 39 6.22 -6.34 -15.65
CA SER A 39 7.49 -6.33 -16.40
C SER A 39 7.25 -5.93 -17.86
N ASN A 40 8.20 -5.20 -18.44
CA ASN A 40 8.22 -4.79 -19.85
C ASN A 40 7.01 -3.96 -20.33
N GLY A 41 6.25 -3.37 -19.41
CA GLY A 41 5.23 -2.37 -19.73
C GLY A 41 5.81 -0.98 -19.97
N LEU A 42 4.96 0.00 -20.29
CA LEU A 42 5.36 1.41 -20.41
C LEU A 42 5.78 1.95 -19.04
N CYS A 43 6.95 2.60 -18.95
CA CYS A 43 7.42 3.19 -17.69
C CYS A 43 6.44 4.21 -17.10
N SER A 44 5.80 5.02 -17.95
CA SER A 44 4.80 6.02 -17.53
C SER A 44 3.48 5.45 -16.97
N ARG A 45 3.29 4.13 -17.05
CA ARG A 45 2.12 3.42 -16.50
C ARG A 45 2.48 2.50 -15.34
N LEU A 46 3.72 2.53 -14.86
CA LEU A 46 4.11 1.75 -13.71
C LEU A 46 3.36 2.22 -12.45
N PRO A 47 2.90 1.29 -11.60
CA PRO A 47 2.34 1.64 -10.30
C PRO A 47 3.30 2.46 -9.45
N ALA A 48 2.75 3.28 -8.54
CA ALA A 48 3.56 4.08 -7.62
C ALA A 48 4.52 3.25 -6.76
N ASP A 49 4.17 2.00 -6.43
CA ASP A 49 5.00 1.12 -5.62
C ASP A 49 6.26 0.63 -6.35
N CYS A 50 6.28 0.71 -7.68
CA CYS A 50 7.35 0.20 -8.55
C CYS A 50 8.40 1.24 -8.92
N ILE A 51 8.16 2.50 -8.54
CA ILE A 51 8.95 3.66 -8.94
C ILE A 51 9.29 4.49 -7.71
N ASP A 52 10.33 5.30 -7.81
CA ASP A 52 10.71 6.28 -6.80
C ASP A 52 10.81 7.64 -7.49
N CYS A 53 10.02 8.62 -7.03
CA CYS A 53 9.86 9.90 -7.70
C CYS A 53 10.31 11.04 -6.80
N THR A 54 11.01 12.01 -7.38
CA THR A 54 11.39 13.24 -6.69
C THR A 54 10.18 14.17 -6.63
N THR A 55 9.32 13.97 -5.63
CA THR A 55 8.10 14.75 -5.48
C THR A 55 8.37 16.12 -4.88
N ASN A 56 7.89 17.17 -5.54
CA ASN A 56 7.83 18.52 -5.01
C ASN A 56 6.41 18.83 -4.50
N PHE A 57 6.29 19.15 -3.20
CA PHE A 57 5.00 19.46 -2.57
C PHE A 57 4.53 20.91 -2.76
N SER A 58 5.35 21.78 -3.37
CA SER A 58 5.07 23.20 -3.55
C SER A 58 4.33 23.53 -4.85
N CYS A 59 3.74 22.54 -5.52
CA CYS A 59 2.97 22.73 -6.74
C CYS A 59 1.60 23.36 -6.49
N ILE A 60 1.03 24.00 -7.53
CA ILE A 60 -0.31 24.59 -7.45
C ILE A 60 -1.35 23.46 -7.45
N TYR A 61 -2.18 23.43 -6.42
CA TYR A 61 -3.21 22.41 -6.25
C TYR A 61 -4.12 22.29 -7.48
N GLY A 62 -4.34 21.05 -7.92
CA GLY A 62 -5.21 20.72 -9.06
C GLY A 62 -4.60 21.00 -10.44
N LYS A 63 -3.36 21.52 -10.52
CA LYS A 63 -2.66 21.71 -11.80
C LYS A 63 -1.81 20.48 -12.15
N PRO A 64 -1.61 20.18 -13.44
CA PRO A 64 -0.68 19.14 -13.86
C PRO A 64 0.76 19.55 -13.54
N VAL A 65 1.55 18.58 -13.09
CA VAL A 65 2.95 18.74 -12.73
C VAL A 65 3.72 17.49 -13.14
N THR A 66 4.95 17.71 -13.59
CA THR A 66 5.89 16.68 -14.02
C THR A 66 6.80 16.30 -12.87
N PHE A 67 7.04 15.01 -12.66
CA PHE A 67 8.02 14.53 -11.67
C PHE A 67 9.02 13.58 -12.33
N ASP A 68 10.28 13.75 -11.95
CA ASP A 68 11.36 12.84 -12.31
C ASP A 68 11.31 11.59 -11.43
N CYS A 69 11.17 10.43 -12.08
CA CYS A 69 11.04 9.14 -11.44
C CYS A 69 12.11 8.18 -11.93
N ALA A 70 12.55 7.32 -11.01
CA ALA A 70 13.42 6.19 -11.26
C ALA A 70 12.66 4.88 -11.01
N VAL A 71 12.92 3.88 -11.86
CA VAL A 71 12.41 2.53 -11.65
C VAL A 71 13.14 1.88 -10.47
N LYS A 72 12.40 1.22 -9.58
CA LYS A 72 13.03 0.49 -8.46
C LYS A 72 13.90 -0.67 -8.95
N PRO A 73 14.88 -1.12 -8.16
CA PRO A 73 15.70 -2.28 -8.50
C PRO A 73 14.83 -3.50 -8.87
N SER A 74 15.30 -4.30 -9.84
CA SER A 74 14.61 -5.50 -10.32
C SER A 74 13.28 -5.30 -11.06
N VAL A 75 12.83 -4.05 -11.28
CA VAL A 75 11.69 -3.75 -12.17
C VAL A 75 12.22 -3.31 -13.53
N THR A 76 11.64 -3.83 -14.62
CA THR A 76 11.99 -3.45 -16.00
C THR A 76 10.78 -2.87 -16.71
N CYS A 77 10.98 -1.75 -17.41
CA CYS A 77 9.96 -1.12 -18.23
C CYS A 77 10.60 -0.50 -19.48
N VAL A 78 9.77 -0.17 -20.45
CA VAL A 78 10.17 0.42 -21.73
C VAL A 78 9.47 1.76 -21.98
N ASP A 79 10.05 2.57 -22.86
CA ASP A 79 9.39 3.76 -23.39
C ASP A 79 8.54 3.47 -24.63
N GLN A 80 8.07 4.53 -25.27
CA GLN A 80 7.26 4.46 -26.49
C GLN A 80 8.04 3.90 -27.69
N ASP A 81 9.38 3.99 -27.66
CA ASP A 81 10.28 3.45 -28.69
C ASP A 81 10.80 2.04 -28.33
N PHE A 82 10.18 1.38 -27.34
CA PHE A 82 10.57 0.07 -26.81
C PHE A 82 11.99 0.01 -26.24
N LYS A 83 12.55 1.14 -25.82
CA LYS A 83 13.86 1.20 -25.17
C LYS A 83 13.70 1.07 -23.67
N SER A 84 14.55 0.26 -23.06
CA SER A 84 14.59 0.13 -21.60
C SER A 84 15.01 1.46 -20.97
N GLN A 85 14.23 1.96 -20.02
CA GLN A 85 14.54 3.18 -19.30
C GLN A 85 14.63 2.92 -17.80
N LYS A 86 15.58 3.61 -17.15
CA LYS A 86 15.69 3.63 -15.68
C LYS A 86 15.12 4.90 -15.08
N ASN A 87 15.26 6.02 -15.77
CA ASN A 87 14.77 7.33 -15.36
C ASN A 87 13.81 7.85 -16.43
N PHE A 88 12.69 8.43 -15.99
CA PHE A 88 11.65 8.95 -16.86
C PHE A 88 10.81 9.98 -16.11
N ILE A 89 10.00 10.72 -16.85
CA ILE A 89 9.12 11.75 -16.29
C ILE A 89 7.69 11.24 -16.32
N ILE A 90 6.97 11.41 -15.20
CA ILE A 90 5.52 11.18 -15.14
C ILE A 90 4.77 12.50 -15.00
N ASN A 91 3.59 12.57 -15.61
CA ASN A 91 2.68 13.68 -15.46
C ASN A 91 1.53 13.26 -14.53
N MET A 92 1.37 13.98 -13.42
CA MET A 92 0.23 13.79 -12.53
C MET A 92 -0.36 15.13 -12.08
N THR A 93 -1.58 15.09 -11.53
CA THR A 93 -2.19 16.30 -10.96
C THR A 93 -1.65 16.53 -9.56
N CYS A 94 -1.25 17.76 -9.26
CA CYS A 94 -0.80 18.16 -7.93
C CYS A 94 -1.95 18.03 -6.91
N ARG A 95 -1.99 16.90 -6.19
CA ARG A 95 -3.02 16.57 -5.19
C ARG A 95 -2.49 15.53 -4.21
N PHE A 96 -2.84 15.68 -2.93
CA PHE A 96 -2.49 14.69 -1.92
C PHE A 96 -3.41 13.47 -1.98
N CYS A 97 -2.88 12.29 -1.62
CA CYS A 97 -3.61 11.03 -1.66
C CYS A 97 -4.94 11.05 -0.88
N TRP A 98 -4.98 11.72 0.28
CA TRP A 98 -6.18 11.86 1.11
C TRP A 98 -7.25 12.81 0.54
N GLN A 99 -6.91 13.56 -0.52
CA GLN A 99 -7.81 14.49 -1.22
C GLN A 99 -8.39 13.91 -2.52
N LEU A 100 -8.07 12.66 -2.85
CA LEU A 100 -8.61 11.98 -4.01
C LEU A 100 -10.13 11.77 -3.87
N PRO A 101 -10.86 11.57 -4.99
CA PRO A 101 -12.25 11.11 -4.94
C PRO A 101 -12.33 9.65 -4.49
N GLU A 102 -13.50 9.23 -4.01
CA GLU A 102 -13.75 7.86 -3.51
C GLU A 102 -13.59 6.77 -4.59
N THR A 103 -13.52 7.12 -5.88
CA THR A 103 -13.24 6.20 -6.99
C THR A 103 -11.78 5.75 -7.06
N ASP A 104 -10.89 6.49 -6.42
CA ASP A 104 -9.44 6.38 -6.62
C ASP A 104 -8.72 5.71 -5.43
N TYR A 105 -9.46 5.36 -4.38
CA TYR A 105 -8.98 4.62 -3.23
C TYR A 105 -10.02 3.63 -2.70
N GLU A 106 -9.55 2.65 -1.94
CA GLU A 106 -10.40 1.65 -1.31
C GLU A 106 -10.21 1.70 0.20
N CYS A 107 -11.30 1.65 0.96
CA CYS A 107 -11.26 1.75 2.42
C CYS A 107 -11.71 0.47 3.09
N THR A 108 -11.13 0.19 4.25
CA THR A 108 -11.59 -0.90 5.12
C THR A 108 -13.04 -0.69 5.52
N ASN A 109 -13.86 -1.74 5.40
CA ASN A 109 -15.26 -1.69 5.81
C ASN A 109 -15.42 -2.12 7.28
N SER A 110 -16.48 -1.63 7.93
CA SER A 110 -16.82 -2.01 9.30
C SER A 110 -18.26 -2.47 9.39
N THR A 111 -18.47 -3.65 9.99
CA THR A 111 -19.79 -4.20 10.32
C THR A 111 -20.23 -3.87 11.74
N SER A 112 -19.36 -3.24 12.55
CA SER A 112 -19.63 -2.96 13.96
C SER A 112 -20.42 -1.67 14.22
N CYS A 113 -20.82 -0.96 13.16
CA CYS A 113 -21.56 0.29 13.28
C CYS A 113 -22.89 0.24 12.53
N MET A 114 -23.85 1.09 12.90
CA MET A 114 -25.22 1.01 12.38
C MET A 114 -25.59 2.29 11.61
N THR A 115 -26.20 2.15 10.44
CA THR A 115 -26.71 3.28 9.64
C THR A 115 -27.92 3.95 10.29
N VAL A 116 -28.72 3.22 11.09
CA VAL A 116 -29.99 3.68 11.67
C VAL A 116 -29.84 4.51 12.95
N SER A 117 -28.62 4.84 13.37
CA SER A 117 -28.39 5.67 14.56
C SER A 117 -28.69 7.15 14.29
N CYS A 118 -29.18 7.88 15.30
CA CYS A 118 -29.30 9.34 15.27
C CYS A 118 -28.45 9.98 16.38
N PRO A 119 -27.43 10.81 16.04
CA PRO A 119 -26.96 11.16 14.69
C PRO A 119 -26.33 9.97 13.94
N ARG A 120 -26.22 10.07 12.61
CA ARG A 120 -25.64 9.01 11.77
C ARG A 120 -24.21 8.72 12.20
N GLN A 121 -23.94 7.48 12.60
CA GLN A 121 -22.63 7.06 13.05
C GLN A 121 -21.58 7.16 11.94
N ARG A 122 -20.35 7.43 12.38
CA ARG A 122 -19.13 7.40 11.56
C ARG A 122 -18.11 6.47 12.21
N TYR A 123 -17.24 5.89 11.40
CA TYR A 123 -16.16 5.04 11.88
C TYR A 123 -14.83 5.42 11.22
N PRO A 124 -13.71 5.25 11.92
CA PRO A 124 -12.39 5.40 11.32
C PRO A 124 -12.12 4.23 10.38
N ALA A 125 -11.77 4.53 9.13
CA ALA A 125 -11.35 3.56 8.14
C ALA A 125 -9.93 3.86 7.67
N ASN A 126 -9.17 2.82 7.34
CA ASN A 126 -7.91 2.97 6.62
C ASN A 126 -8.21 2.87 5.13
N CYS A 127 -7.85 3.91 4.39
CA CYS A 127 -8.05 4.00 2.95
C CYS A 127 -6.72 3.91 2.23
N THR A 128 -6.64 3.06 1.23
CA THR A 128 -5.44 2.83 0.41
C THR A 128 -5.73 3.22 -1.03
N VAL A 129 -4.89 4.09 -1.59
CA VAL A 129 -5.00 4.55 -2.98
C VAL A 129 -4.72 3.41 -3.95
N ARG A 130 -5.48 3.37 -5.05
CA ARG A 130 -5.31 2.38 -6.12
C ARG A 130 -3.97 2.53 -6.83
N ASP A 131 -3.42 1.41 -7.27
CA ASP A 131 -2.05 1.30 -7.80
C ASP A 131 -1.76 2.21 -9.01
N HIS A 132 -2.75 2.41 -9.87
CA HIS A 132 -2.65 3.24 -11.08
C HIS A 132 -2.78 4.75 -10.82
N VAL A 133 -3.10 5.16 -9.59
CA VAL A 133 -3.29 6.55 -9.23
C VAL A 133 -2.03 7.09 -8.56
N HIS A 134 -1.42 8.10 -9.17
CA HIS A 134 -0.28 8.81 -8.59
C HIS A 134 -0.77 10.04 -7.81
N CYS A 135 -0.28 10.20 -6.58
CA CYS A 135 -0.66 11.26 -5.66
C CYS A 135 0.49 11.57 -4.69
N LEU A 136 0.41 12.74 -4.04
CA LEU A 136 1.41 13.20 -3.09
C LEU A 136 1.14 12.68 -1.68
N GLY A 137 2.21 12.35 -0.94
CA GLY A 137 2.14 11.94 0.46
C GLY A 137 1.87 10.45 0.67
N ASN A 138 1.33 10.10 1.84
CA ASN A 138 1.10 8.69 2.19
C ASN A 138 -0.11 8.12 1.43
N ARG A 139 0.12 7.00 0.74
CA ARG A 139 -0.91 6.26 -0.03
C ARG A 139 -1.92 5.55 0.85
N THR A 140 -1.58 5.26 2.11
CA THR A 140 -2.53 4.74 3.10
C THR A 140 -2.80 5.81 4.14
N PHE A 141 -4.06 6.22 4.28
CA PHE A 141 -4.46 7.31 5.17
C PHE A 141 -5.76 6.97 5.93
N PRO A 142 -5.90 7.46 7.17
CA PRO A 142 -7.14 7.32 7.91
C PRO A 142 -8.20 8.29 7.38
N LYS A 143 -9.45 7.84 7.25
CA LYS A 143 -10.61 8.68 6.90
C LYS A 143 -11.82 8.30 7.74
N MET A 144 -12.59 9.30 8.17
CA MET A 144 -13.87 9.08 8.84
C MET A 144 -14.96 8.86 7.78
N LEU A 145 -15.51 7.64 7.72
CA LEU A 145 -16.57 7.28 6.80
C LEU A 145 -17.90 7.14 7.54
N TYR A 146 -18.99 7.36 6.81
CA TYR A 146 -20.32 7.07 7.34
C TYR A 146 -20.57 5.56 7.34
N CYS A 147 -21.31 5.11 8.35
CA CYS A 147 -21.78 3.73 8.40
C CYS A 147 -22.76 3.45 7.26
N ASN A 148 -22.46 2.41 6.51
CA ASN A 148 -23.30 1.86 5.43
C ASN A 148 -23.94 0.51 5.83
N TRP A 149 -23.64 0.03 7.04
CA TRP A 149 -24.15 -1.24 7.53
C TRP A 149 -25.53 -1.07 8.19
N THR A 150 -26.54 -1.72 7.62
CA THR A 150 -27.93 -1.71 8.10
C THR A 150 -28.26 -2.88 9.04
N GLY A 151 -27.29 -3.75 9.33
CA GLY A 151 -27.53 -4.99 10.07
C GLY A 151 -27.78 -4.76 11.56
N GLY A 152 -29.04 -4.94 11.98
CA GLY A 152 -29.38 -4.99 13.41
C GLY A 152 -30.87 -4.93 13.78
N TYR A 153 -31.79 -4.58 12.88
CA TYR A 153 -33.22 -4.59 13.23
C TYR A 153 -33.78 -6.01 13.10
N LYS A 154 -33.91 -6.73 14.23
CA LYS A 154 -34.72 -7.94 14.29
C LYS A 154 -36.16 -7.54 13.97
N TRP A 155 -36.76 -8.07 12.90
CA TRP A 155 -38.19 -7.87 12.58
C TRP A 155 -39.10 -8.08 13.80
N SER A 156 -38.68 -8.96 14.72
CA SER A 156 -39.33 -9.21 16.01
C SER A 156 -39.58 -7.95 16.86
N THR A 157 -38.68 -6.95 16.83
CA THR A 157 -38.84 -5.74 17.65
C THR A 157 -39.86 -4.77 17.05
N ALA A 158 -39.96 -4.67 15.72
CA ALA A 158 -40.99 -3.88 15.04
C ALA A 158 -42.36 -4.56 15.16
N LEU A 159 -42.39 -5.89 15.06
CA LEU A 159 -43.60 -6.67 15.26
C LEU A 159 -44.12 -6.55 16.71
N ALA A 160 -43.24 -6.62 17.70
CA ALA A 160 -43.63 -6.43 19.10
C ALA A 160 -44.21 -5.04 19.36
N LEU A 161 -43.58 -3.99 18.82
CA LEU A 161 -44.06 -2.61 18.97
C LEU A 161 -45.41 -2.37 18.25
N SER A 162 -45.60 -2.94 17.05
CA SER A 162 -46.88 -2.83 16.34
C SER A 162 -48.01 -3.57 17.06
N LEU A 163 -47.74 -4.76 17.62
CA LEU A 163 -48.72 -5.47 18.45
C LEU A 163 -49.04 -4.71 19.74
N GLN A 164 -48.06 -4.12 20.42
CA GLN A 164 -48.30 -3.32 21.62
C GLN A 164 -49.12 -2.06 21.34
N VAL A 165 -48.85 -1.35 20.24
CA VAL A 165 -49.66 -0.19 19.82
C VAL A 165 -51.08 -0.62 19.44
N GLN A 166 -51.23 -1.70 18.67
CA GLN A 166 -52.55 -2.21 18.27
C GLN A 166 -53.39 -2.63 19.50
N VAL A 167 -52.79 -3.39 20.42
CA VAL A 167 -53.46 -3.84 21.65
C VAL A 167 -53.76 -2.65 22.56
N GLY A 168 -52.84 -1.68 22.69
CA GLY A 168 -53.06 -0.46 23.47
C GLY A 168 -54.21 0.40 22.94
N VAL A 169 -54.29 0.58 21.62
CA VAL A 169 -55.40 1.28 20.95
C VAL A 169 -56.72 0.53 21.16
N HIS A 170 -56.72 -0.79 21.04
CA HIS A 170 -57.92 -1.61 21.24
C HIS A 170 -58.41 -1.58 22.69
N VAL A 171 -57.51 -1.59 23.68
CA VAL A 171 -57.84 -1.47 25.11
C VAL A 171 -58.40 -0.09 25.42
N GLN A 172 -57.81 0.98 24.87
CA GLN A 172 -58.29 2.35 25.05
C GLN A 172 -59.72 2.53 24.49
N LEU A 173 -60.02 1.94 23.33
CA LEU A 173 -61.36 1.94 22.73
C LEU A 173 -62.38 1.14 23.55
N THR A 174 -61.98 0.04 24.19
CA THR A 174 -62.88 -0.77 25.03
C THR A 174 -63.13 -0.20 26.43
N VAL A 175 -62.20 0.60 26.98
CA VAL A 175 -62.31 1.16 28.35
C VAL A 175 -62.79 2.63 28.32
N GLY A 176 -62.69 3.30 27.16
CA GLY A 176 -63.05 4.71 26.97
C GLY A 176 -64.49 4.98 26.50
N LEU A 177 -65.36 3.97 26.40
CA LEU A 177 -66.81 4.21 26.25
C LEU A 177 -67.49 4.14 27.63
N PRO A 178 -67.86 5.28 28.25
CA PRO A 178 -69.01 5.33 29.17
C PRO A 178 -70.33 5.15 28.42
#